data_AF-A0A348V926-F1
#
_entry.id   AF-A0A348V926-F1
#
_cell.length_a   1.000
_cell.length_b   1.000
_cell.length_c   1.000
_cell.angle_alpha   90.00
_cell.angle_beta   90.00
_cell.angle_gamma   90.00
#
_symmetry.space_group_name_H-M   'P 1'
#
loop_
_entity.id
_entity.type
_entity.pdbx_description
1 polymer ?
#
loop_
_entity_poly.entity_id
_entity_poly.type
_entity_poly.pdbx_seq_one_letter_code
_entity_poly.pdbx_strand_id
1 'polypeptide(L)'
;MPGVITFTDRNTITYGYDATGSKLSVAYTAGGTTTKTEYAGNKVYKNGTLSMILTEEGYITLAGTTPTYHYYLKDHQGNNRVVINQAGRVEQVNHYYLFGGLFGEGLQASNQPYKYNGKELDRELGLDMYDYGARHYDGVRTRSGMASERSMSYFQLNILLF
;
A
#
# COMPACT_ATOMS: atom_id res chain seq x y z
N MET A 1 3.70 11.45 -14.44
CA MET A 1 3.64 10.89 -13.06
C MET A 1 5.04 10.46 -12.67
N PRO A 2 5.46 10.60 -11.39
CA PRO A 2 6.80 10.21 -11.00
C PRO A 2 6.99 8.70 -11.18
N GLY A 3 7.93 8.32 -12.05
CA GLY A 3 8.29 6.93 -12.29
C GLY A 3 9.26 6.38 -11.25
N VAL A 4 10.01 7.23 -10.55
CA VAL A 4 11.03 6.81 -9.56
C VAL A 4 11.10 7.82 -8.41
N ILE A 5 11.16 7.32 -7.17
CA ILE A 5 11.57 8.03 -5.96
C ILE A 5 12.95 7.51 -5.58
N THR A 6 13.89 8.41 -5.31
CA THR A 6 15.25 8.05 -4.87
C THR A 6 15.52 8.68 -3.51
N PHE A 7 15.92 7.85 -2.54
CA PHE A 7 16.27 8.28 -1.20
C PHE A 7 17.75 8.65 -1.08
N THR A 8 18.13 9.32 0.01
CA THR A 8 19.51 9.79 0.24
C THR A 8 20.51 8.64 0.41
N ASP A 9 20.03 7.49 0.90
CA ASP A 9 20.79 6.23 1.01
C ASP A 9 20.90 5.44 -0.31
N ARG A 10 20.40 6.01 -1.42
CA ARG A 10 20.31 5.42 -2.76
C ARG A 10 19.29 4.29 -2.91
N ASN A 11 18.45 4.05 -1.90
CA ASN A 11 17.29 3.19 -2.08
C ASN A 11 16.31 3.85 -3.06
N THR A 12 15.54 3.05 -3.80
CA THR A 12 14.59 3.58 -4.79
C THR A 12 13.23 2.90 -4.72
N ILE A 13 12.21 3.64 -5.17
CA ILE A 13 10.87 3.13 -5.43
C ILE A 13 10.52 3.46 -6.86
N THR A 14 10.31 2.45 -7.68
CA THR A 14 9.98 2.61 -9.10
C THR A 14 8.52 2.24 -9.32
N TYR A 15 7.73 3.17 -9.85
CA TYR A 15 6.33 2.97 -10.17
C TYR A 15 6.14 2.81 -11.68
N GLY A 16 5.37 1.80 -12.08
CA GLY A 16 4.91 1.62 -13.45
C GLY A 16 3.42 1.93 -13.55
N TYR A 17 3.03 2.75 -14.54
CA TYR A 17 1.65 3.11 -14.82
C TYR A 17 1.30 2.82 -16.27
N ASP A 18 0.01 2.62 -16.56
CA ASP A 18 -0.50 2.64 -17.93
C ASP A 18 -0.67 4.08 -18.45
N ALA A 19 -1.03 4.21 -19.73
CA ALA A 19 -1.26 5.50 -20.37
C ALA A 19 -2.43 6.31 -19.78
N THR A 20 -3.30 5.66 -19.01
CA THR A 20 -4.45 6.31 -18.33
C THR A 20 -4.11 6.75 -16.91
N GLY A 21 -2.92 6.40 -16.41
CA GLY A 21 -2.46 6.72 -15.05
C GLY A 21 -2.83 5.67 -14.01
N SER A 22 -3.30 4.48 -14.41
CA SER A 22 -3.53 3.36 -13.48
C SER A 22 -2.21 2.68 -13.17
N LYS A 23 -1.96 2.38 -11.88
CA LYS A 23 -0.74 1.71 -11.44
C LYS A 23 -0.73 0.25 -11.90
N LEU A 24 0.37 -0.15 -12.54
CA LEU A 24 0.65 -1.51 -12.99
C LEU A 24 1.71 -2.21 -12.15
N SER A 25 2.63 -1.46 -11.53
CA SER A 25 3.63 -2.04 -10.64
C SER A 25 4.28 -1.04 -9.70
N VAL A 26 4.87 -1.55 -8.63
CA VAL A 26 5.83 -0.86 -7.77
C VAL A 26 7.01 -1.77 -7.48
N ALA A 27 8.23 -1.24 -7.53
CA ALA A 27 9.45 -1.95 -7.19
C ALA A 27 10.24 -1.18 -6.13
N TYR A 28 10.60 -1.85 -5.04
CA TYR A 28 11.40 -1.29 -3.96
C TYR A 28 12.80 -1.87 -4.05
N THR A 29 13.81 -1.03 -4.26
CA THR A 29 15.21 -1.42 -4.28
C THR A 29 15.92 -0.88 -3.06
N ALA A 30 16.41 -1.76 -2.20
CA ALA A 30 17.22 -1.42 -1.04
C ALA A 30 18.45 -2.33 -0.90
N GLY A 31 19.61 -1.73 -0.66
CA GLY A 31 20.88 -2.47 -0.51
C GLY A 31 21.19 -3.40 -1.70
N GLY A 32 20.76 -3.04 -2.91
CA GLY A 32 20.93 -3.85 -4.14
C GLY A 32 19.89 -4.96 -4.34
N THR A 33 19.00 -5.20 -3.38
CA THR A 33 17.90 -6.16 -3.53
C THR A 33 16.65 -5.44 -4.01
N THR A 34 15.93 -6.03 -4.97
CA THR A 34 14.67 -5.48 -5.47
C THR A 34 13.52 -6.42 -5.16
N THR A 35 12.47 -5.89 -4.54
CA THR A 35 11.16 -6.54 -4.44
C THR A 35 10.17 -5.82 -5.34
N LYS A 36 9.29 -6.55 -5.99
CA LYS A 36 8.36 -6.00 -6.97
C LYS A 36 6.94 -6.51 -6.71
N THR A 37 5.98 -5.60 -6.82
CA THR A 37 4.56 -5.91 -6.82
C THR A 37 3.96 -5.49 -8.15
N GLU A 38 3.23 -6.39 -8.80
CA GLU A 38 2.55 -6.14 -10.07
C GLU A 38 1.04 -6.32 -9.94
N TYR A 39 0.29 -5.44 -10.59
CA TYR A 39 -1.16 -5.38 -10.50
C TYR A 39 -1.77 -5.68 -11.88
N ALA A 40 -2.65 -6.68 -11.92
CA ALA A 40 -3.38 -7.06 -13.13
C ALA A 40 -4.88 -7.20 -12.80
N GLY A 41 -5.60 -6.08 -12.90
CA GLY A 41 -6.99 -5.99 -12.45
C GLY A 41 -7.09 -6.28 -10.96
N ASN A 42 -7.87 -7.30 -10.58
CA ASN A 42 -8.03 -7.71 -9.19
C ASN A 42 -6.93 -8.66 -8.69
N LYS A 43 -5.90 -8.98 -9.48
CA LYS A 43 -4.81 -9.87 -9.09
C LYS A 43 -3.56 -9.07 -8.74
N VAL A 44 -2.93 -9.43 -7.63
CA VAL A 44 -1.68 -8.84 -7.16
C VAL A 44 -0.61 -9.93 -7.14
N TYR A 45 0.49 -9.67 -7.83
CA TYR A 45 1.64 -10.53 -7.93
C TYR A 45 2.79 -9.93 -7.11
N LYS A 46 3.50 -10.75 -6.35
CA LYS A 46 4.74 -10.38 -5.67
C LYS A 46 5.88 -11.16 -6.29
N ASN A 47 6.87 -10.44 -6.83
CA ASN A 47 8.02 -11.00 -7.54
C ASN A 47 7.58 -12.01 -8.63
N GLY A 48 6.55 -11.65 -9.42
CA GLY A 48 5.99 -12.51 -10.46
C GLY A 48 5.11 -13.68 -9.99
N THR A 49 4.96 -13.91 -8.69
CA THR A 49 4.09 -14.97 -8.14
C THR A 49 2.76 -14.39 -7.67
N LEU A 50 1.64 -15.03 -8.03
CA LEU A 50 0.31 -14.60 -7.57
C LEU A 50 0.23 -14.66 -6.04
N SER A 51 0.05 -13.49 -5.41
CA SER A 51 0.05 -13.36 -3.95
C SER A 51 -1.35 -13.10 -3.39
N MET A 52 -2.19 -12.38 -4.13
CA MET A 52 -3.51 -11.97 -3.65
C MET A 52 -4.48 -11.79 -4.81
N ILE A 53 -5.74 -12.20 -4.60
CA ILE A 53 -6.86 -11.88 -5.49
C ILE A 53 -7.85 -11.04 -4.68
N LEU A 54 -8.07 -9.79 -5.10
CA LEU A 54 -9.01 -8.87 -4.47
C LEU A 54 -10.45 -9.24 -4.84
N THR A 55 -11.34 -9.10 -3.86
CA THR A 55 -12.79 -9.22 -4.01
C THR A 55 -13.46 -7.96 -3.44
N GLU A 56 -14.75 -7.78 -3.71
CA GLU A 56 -15.50 -6.63 -3.17
C GLU A 56 -15.52 -6.63 -1.63
N GLU A 57 -15.60 -7.83 -1.04
CA GLU A 57 -15.73 -8.04 0.40
C GLU A 57 -14.41 -8.33 1.12
N GLY A 58 -13.28 -8.42 0.41
CA GLY A 58 -12.09 -9.01 0.97
C GLY A 58 -10.97 -9.30 -0.01
N TYR A 59 -10.30 -10.43 0.22
CA TYR A 59 -9.28 -10.95 -0.66
C TYR A 59 -9.07 -12.45 -0.44
N ILE A 60 -8.38 -13.08 -1.38
CA ILE A 60 -8.00 -14.47 -1.35
C ILE A 60 -6.47 -14.54 -1.40
N THR A 61 -5.87 -15.36 -0.54
CA THR A 61 -4.47 -15.79 -0.66
C THR A 61 -4.41 -17.24 -1.10
N LEU A 62 -3.31 -17.63 -1.73
CA LEU A 62 -3.12 -18.98 -2.26
C LEU A 62 -1.87 -19.61 -1.65
N ALA A 63 -2.04 -20.76 -0.99
CA ALA A 63 -0.95 -21.65 -0.62
C ALA A 63 -0.91 -22.78 -1.66
N GLY A 64 -0.11 -22.60 -2.71
CA GLY A 64 -0.17 -23.45 -3.90
C GLY A 64 -1.51 -23.30 -4.61
N THR A 65 -2.31 -24.38 -4.64
CA THR A 65 -3.66 -24.38 -5.22
C THR A 65 -4.78 -24.18 -4.20
N THR A 66 -4.45 -24.10 -2.90
CA THR A 66 -5.45 -24.00 -1.83
C THR A 66 -5.78 -22.54 -1.54
N PRO A 67 -7.02 -22.08 -1.79
CA PRO A 67 -7.42 -20.72 -1.47
C PRO A 67 -7.71 -20.56 0.03
N THR A 68 -7.31 -19.42 0.58
CA THR A 68 -7.75 -18.93 1.90
C THR A 68 -8.47 -17.61 1.71
N TYR A 69 -9.71 -17.53 2.18
CA TYR A 69 -10.53 -16.33 2.08
C TYR A 69 -10.34 -15.44 3.31
N HIS A 70 -10.28 -14.15 3.07
CA HIS A 70 -10.17 -13.11 4.07
C HIS A 70 -11.23 -12.05 3.78
N TYR A 71 -11.89 -11.54 4.82
CA TYR A 71 -13.01 -10.62 4.71
C TYR A 71 -12.72 -9.32 5.45
N TYR A 72 -13.18 -8.22 4.87
CA TYR A 72 -13.11 -6.89 5.48
C TYR A 72 -14.40 -6.59 6.23
N LEU A 73 -14.28 -6.24 7.51
CA LEU A 73 -15.34 -5.50 8.19
C LEU A 73 -15.04 -4.02 8.03
N LYS A 74 -15.90 -3.36 7.25
CA LYS A 74 -15.77 -1.95 6.90
C LYS A 74 -16.60 -1.08 7.83
N ASP A 75 -16.15 0.15 8.07
CA ASP A 75 -17.01 1.18 8.65
C ASP A 75 -17.95 1.78 7.59
N HIS A 76 -18.81 2.70 8.02
CA HIS A 76 -19.78 3.39 7.15
C HIS A 76 -19.15 4.20 6.00
N GLN A 77 -17.86 4.53 6.07
CA GLN A 77 -17.13 5.23 5.01
C GLN A 77 -16.39 4.26 4.08
N GLY A 78 -16.47 2.96 4.34
CA GLY A 78 -15.79 1.92 3.56
C GLY A 78 -14.34 1.68 3.98
N ASN A 79 -13.89 2.18 5.14
CA ASN A 79 -12.55 1.89 5.63
C ASN A 79 -12.48 0.50 6.23
N ASN A 80 -11.41 -0.25 5.92
CA ASN A 80 -11.20 -1.59 6.47
C ASN A 80 -10.83 -1.49 7.97
N ARG A 81 -11.78 -1.76 8.87
CA ARG A 81 -11.58 -1.70 10.33
C ARG A 81 -11.05 -3.00 10.90
N VAL A 82 -11.53 -4.13 10.38
CA VAL A 82 -11.09 -5.46 10.83
C VAL A 82 -10.91 -6.35 9.61
N VAL A 83 -9.88 -7.19 9.64
CA VAL A 83 -9.71 -8.32 8.71
C VAL A 83 -9.95 -9.61 9.48
N ILE A 84 -10.80 -10.47 8.95
CA ILE A 84 -11.05 -11.81 9.49
C ILE A 84 -10.77 -12.86 8.42
N ASN A 85 -10.24 -14.02 8.80
CA ASN A 85 -10.12 -15.13 7.86
C ASN A 85 -11.38 -15.98 7.79
N GLN A 86 -11.40 -16.93 6.85
CA GLN A 86 -12.49 -17.86 6.62
C GLN A 86 -12.90 -18.72 7.84
N ALA A 87 -12.03 -18.84 8.85
CA ALA A 87 -12.33 -19.52 10.10
C ALA A 87 -12.90 -18.58 11.18
N GLY A 88 -13.17 -17.31 10.83
CA GLY A 88 -13.67 -16.29 11.74
C GLY A 88 -12.63 -15.71 12.70
N ARG A 89 -11.33 -15.99 12.49
CA ARG A 89 -10.26 -15.42 13.33
C ARG A 89 -9.92 -14.01 12.85
N VAL A 90 -9.78 -13.09 13.79
CA VAL A 90 -9.28 -11.73 13.53
C VAL A 90 -7.81 -11.82 13.16
N GLU A 91 -7.43 -11.16 12.07
CA GLU A 91 -6.06 -11.08 11.58
C GLU A 91 -5.52 -9.65 11.67
N GLN A 92 -6.39 -8.66 11.55
CA GLN A 92 -5.99 -7.26 11.60
C GLN A 92 -7.07 -6.40 12.24
N VAL A 93 -6.65 -5.41 13.04
CA VAL A 93 -7.53 -4.35 13.56
C VAL A 93 -6.90 -2.99 13.28
N ASN A 94 -7.63 -2.16 12.52
CA ASN A 94 -7.22 -0.83 12.12
C ASN A 94 -8.13 0.22 12.77
N HIS A 95 -7.51 1.19 13.43
CA HIS A 95 -8.19 2.38 13.90
C HIS A 95 -7.69 3.57 13.10
N TYR A 96 -8.61 4.37 12.55
CA TYR A 96 -8.27 5.55 11.77
C TYR A 96 -8.60 6.82 12.55
N TYR A 97 -7.68 7.79 12.51
CA TYR A 97 -8.02 9.19 12.70
C TYR A 97 -8.89 9.69 11.54
N LEU A 98 -9.49 10.87 11.72
CA LEU A 98 -10.48 11.45 10.81
C LEU A 98 -10.01 11.56 9.34
N PHE A 99 -8.70 11.65 9.13
CA PHE A 99 -8.07 11.81 7.81
C PHE A 99 -7.28 10.57 7.36
N GLY A 100 -7.52 9.41 7.97
CA GLY A 100 -6.96 8.14 7.51
C GLY A 100 -5.57 7.78 8.06
N GLY A 101 -4.97 8.65 8.89
CA GLY A 101 -3.82 8.26 9.71
C GLY A 101 -4.19 7.12 10.66
N LEU A 102 -3.33 6.12 10.81
CA LEU A 102 -3.60 4.98 11.68
C LEU A 102 -3.36 5.34 13.16
N PHE A 103 -4.42 5.23 13.96
CA PHE A 103 -4.41 5.40 15.41
C PHE A 103 -4.00 4.09 16.08
N GLY A 104 -2.73 3.76 15.96
CA GLY A 104 -2.20 2.50 16.46
C GLY A 104 -2.67 1.30 15.64
N GLU A 105 -1.80 0.32 15.56
CA GLU A 105 -2.14 -0.96 14.97
C GLU A 105 -2.52 -1.91 16.10
N GLY A 106 -3.74 -2.48 16.04
CA GLY A 106 -4.14 -3.50 16.99
C GLY A 106 -3.45 -4.83 16.67
N LEU A 107 -4.22 -5.91 16.58
CA LEU A 107 -3.71 -7.16 16.02
C LEU A 107 -3.22 -6.93 14.58
N GLN A 108 -2.05 -7.47 14.23
CA GLN A 108 -1.41 -7.40 12.90
C GLN A 108 -0.80 -8.75 12.52
N ALA A 109 -1.63 -9.80 12.47
CA ALA A 109 -1.21 -11.14 12.10
C ALA A 109 -1.08 -11.34 10.57
N SER A 110 -1.60 -10.40 9.77
CA SER A 110 -1.43 -10.38 8.31
C SER A 110 -0.97 -8.99 7.82
N ASN A 111 -0.06 -8.96 6.84
CA ASN A 111 0.43 -7.73 6.23
C ASN A 111 -0.33 -7.40 4.93
N GLN A 112 -1.65 -7.32 5.03
CA GLN A 112 -2.49 -6.83 3.94
C GLN A 112 -2.39 -5.28 3.89
N PRO A 113 -2.29 -4.63 2.72
CA PRO A 113 -2.02 -3.19 2.65
C PRO A 113 -3.23 -2.28 2.40
N TYR A 114 -4.41 -2.77 1.99
CA TYR A 114 -5.59 -1.92 1.73
C TYR A 114 -6.32 -1.53 3.02
N LYS A 115 -6.44 -0.23 3.28
CA LYS A 115 -6.83 0.32 4.58
C LYS A 115 -7.93 1.38 4.44
N TYR A 116 -7.57 2.66 4.55
CA TYR A 116 -8.47 3.80 4.46
C TYR A 116 -8.99 4.01 3.03
N ASN A 117 -10.29 4.26 2.88
CA ASN A 117 -11.00 4.36 1.59
C ASN A 117 -10.71 3.19 0.63
N GLY A 118 -10.38 2.02 1.17
CA GLY A 118 -9.94 0.85 0.39
C GLY A 118 -8.67 1.07 -0.42
N LYS A 119 -7.85 2.08 -0.09
CA LYS A 119 -6.57 2.36 -0.78
C LYS A 119 -5.43 1.61 -0.14
N GLU A 120 -4.48 1.21 -0.97
CA GLU A 120 -3.23 0.58 -0.57
C GLU A 120 -2.39 1.60 0.20
N LEU A 121 -1.95 1.24 1.41
CA LEU A 121 -1.01 2.01 2.20
C LEU A 121 0.40 1.46 1.97
N ASP A 122 1.27 2.27 1.39
CA ASP A 122 2.68 1.95 1.20
C ASP A 122 3.49 2.42 2.41
N ARG A 123 4.23 1.47 2.99
CA ARG A 123 5.13 1.68 4.13
C ARG A 123 6.56 1.22 3.89
N GLU A 124 6.86 0.80 2.68
CA GLU A 124 8.19 0.34 2.34
C GLU A 124 9.16 1.52 2.34
N LEU A 125 10.40 1.26 2.76
CA LEU A 125 11.48 2.26 2.82
C LEU A 125 11.14 3.52 3.64
N GLY A 126 10.28 3.38 4.64
CA GLY A 126 9.88 4.48 5.52
C GLY A 126 8.87 5.45 4.91
N LEU A 127 8.22 5.07 3.79
CA LEU A 127 6.99 5.73 3.37
C LEU A 127 5.86 5.48 4.39
N ASP A 128 4.83 6.30 4.31
CA ASP A 128 3.55 6.09 5.00
C ASP A 128 2.47 6.83 4.18
N MET A 129 2.28 6.36 2.94
CA MET A 129 1.45 7.05 1.95
C MET A 129 0.45 6.13 1.29
N TYR A 130 -0.79 6.61 1.20
CA TYR A 130 -1.83 5.94 0.46
C TYR A 130 -1.72 6.18 -1.04
N ASP A 131 -1.93 5.12 -1.80
CA ASP A 131 -1.98 5.16 -3.26
C ASP A 131 -3.37 5.53 -3.77
N TYR A 132 -3.49 6.75 -4.31
CA TYR A 132 -4.68 7.24 -5.01
C TYR A 132 -4.44 7.37 -6.53
N GLY A 133 -3.63 6.47 -7.08
CA GLY A 133 -3.23 6.43 -8.49
C GLY A 133 -2.26 7.55 -8.81
N ALA A 134 -2.76 8.62 -9.43
CA ALA A 134 -1.93 9.77 -9.79
C ALA A 134 -1.26 10.47 -8.60
N ARG A 135 -1.85 10.33 -7.41
CA ARG A 135 -1.48 11.10 -6.21
C ARG A 135 -1.19 10.16 -5.06
N HIS A 136 -0.19 10.52 -4.26
CA HIS A 136 0.04 9.92 -2.96
C HIS A 136 -0.64 10.77 -1.89
N TYR A 137 -1.25 10.13 -0.89
CA TYR A 137 -1.98 10.81 0.18
C TYR A 137 -1.38 10.47 1.54
N ASP A 138 -0.97 11.50 2.29
CA ASP A 138 -0.50 11.37 3.67
C ASP A 138 -1.68 11.61 4.63
N GLY A 139 -2.12 10.54 5.30
CA GLY A 139 -3.25 10.58 6.24
C GLY A 139 -2.92 11.20 7.60
N VAL A 140 -1.63 11.38 7.93
CA VAL A 140 -1.17 12.02 9.17
C VAL A 140 -1.03 13.53 8.96
N ARG A 141 -0.42 13.95 7.85
CA ARG A 141 -0.19 15.38 7.55
C ARG A 141 -1.32 16.04 6.76
N THR A 142 -2.39 15.30 6.47
CA THR A 142 -3.61 15.82 5.82
C THR A 142 -3.32 16.50 4.47
N ARG A 143 -2.31 16.02 3.71
CA ARG A 143 -1.83 16.65 2.47
C ARG A 143 -1.71 15.63 1.33
N SER A 144 -2.17 16.00 0.14
CA SER A 144 -1.86 15.30 -1.11
C SER A 144 -0.42 15.63 -1.55
N GLY A 145 0.42 14.62 -1.74
CA GLY A 145 1.76 14.77 -2.30
C GLY A 145 1.72 14.82 -3.82
N MET A 146 1.93 16.00 -4.42
CA MET A 146 2.54 16.14 -5.74
C MET A 146 3.53 17.29 -5.68
N ALA A 147 4.82 16.99 -5.83
CA ALA A 147 5.80 17.96 -6.29
C ALA A 147 5.95 17.77 -7.81
N SER A 148 5.81 18.86 -8.57
CA SER A 148 5.99 18.92 -10.03
C SER A 148 7.38 18.39 -10.45
N GLU A 149 7.53 17.91 -11.70
CA GLU A 149 8.76 17.32 -12.27
C GLU A 149 10.02 18.18 -12.08
N ARG A 150 9.89 19.51 -11.94
CA ARG A 150 11.02 20.42 -11.65
C ARG A 150 11.43 20.51 -10.18
N SER A 151 10.61 19.98 -9.28
CA SER A 151 10.79 20.06 -7.82
C SER A 151 11.28 18.73 -7.20
N MET A 152 11.23 17.62 -7.93
CA MET A 152 11.63 16.31 -7.38
C MET A 152 13.14 16.07 -7.38
N SER A 153 13.94 16.93 -8.04
CA SER A 153 15.40 16.94 -7.83
C SER A 153 15.80 17.52 -6.45
N TYR A 154 14.85 18.07 -5.68
CA TYR A 154 15.14 18.85 -4.47
C TYR A 154 14.37 18.44 -3.22
N PHE A 155 13.55 17.37 -3.24
CA PHE A 155 12.92 16.89 -2.02
C PHE A 155 13.89 15.97 -1.26
N GLN A 156 14.88 16.57 -0.58
CA GLN A 156 15.52 15.92 0.56
C GLN A 156 14.45 15.75 1.64
N LEU A 157 13.95 14.53 1.81
CA LEU A 157 13.10 14.18 2.94
C LEU A 157 14.00 13.99 4.17
N ASN A 158 14.33 15.10 4.84
CA ASN A 158 14.93 15.04 6.18
C ASN A 158 13.85 14.56 7.17
N ILE A 159 13.74 13.25 7.35
CA ILE A 159 13.12 12.67 8.53
C ILE A 159 14.17 12.75 9.64
N LEU A 160 14.07 13.80 10.47
CA LEU A 160 14.67 13.79 11.79
C LEU A 160 13.80 12.88 12.67
N LEU A 161 14.36 11.73 13.03
CA LEU A 161 13.91 10.97 14.19
C LEU A 161 14.52 11.66 15.43
N PHE A 162 13.67 12.03 16.38
CA PHE A 162 14.10 12.27 17.76
C PHE A 162 14.32 10.94 18.47
#